data_AF-A0ABD5DG16-F1
#
_entry.id   AF-A0ABD5DG16-F1
#
_cell.length_a   1.000
_cell.length_b   1.000
_cell.length_c   1.000
_cell.angle_alpha   90.00
_cell.angle_beta   90.00
_cell.angle_gamma   90.00
#
_symmetry.space_group_name_H-M   'P 1'
#
loop_
_entity.id
_entity.type
_entity.pdbx_description
1 polymer ?
#
loop_
_entity_poly.entity_id
_entity_poly.type
_entity_poly.pdbx_seq_one_letter_code
_entity_poly.pdbx_strand_id
1 'polypeptide(L)'
;GYIGRDALTDEAALLPDEPRYWLREIILNADGEPWLAGRTVAPESTLCGPELALQQLGQTPLGRYLFTSSTLTRDFIEIGRDA
;
A
#
# COMPACT_ATOMS: atom_id res chain seq x y z
N GLY A 1 7.13 7.46 0.76
CA GLY A 1 8.33 7.68 1.61
C GLY A 1 8.20 6.86 2.87
N TYR A 2 9.21 6.83 3.74
CA TYR A 2 9.06 6.14 5.03
C TYR A 2 8.39 7.04 6.07
N ILE A 3 7.52 6.46 6.89
CA ILE A 3 6.85 7.08 8.02
C ILE A 3 7.11 6.28 9.30
N GLY A 4 7.05 6.96 10.45
CA GLY A 4 7.07 6.31 11.75
C GLY A 4 5.69 5.75 12.11
N ARG A 5 5.64 4.95 13.18
CA ARG A 5 4.41 4.36 13.69
C ARG A 5 3.37 5.39 14.14
N ASP A 6 3.84 6.55 14.59
CA ASP A 6 3.04 7.71 15.01
C ASP A 6 2.18 8.31 13.89
N ALA A 7 2.55 8.06 12.63
CA ALA A 7 1.82 8.51 11.45
C ALA A 7 0.85 7.46 10.88
N LEU A 8 0.79 6.27 11.49
CA LEU A 8 -0.24 5.27 11.18
C LEU A 8 -1.53 5.64 11.91
N THR A 9 -2.67 5.38 11.27
CA THR A 9 -3.98 5.56 11.88
C THR A 9 -4.53 4.18 12.24
N ASP A 10 -5.56 3.73 11.54
CA ASP A 10 -6.22 2.46 11.79
C ASP A 10 -5.32 1.28 11.36
N GLU A 11 -4.37 1.50 10.46
CA GLU A 11 -3.48 0.44 9.98
C GLU A 11 -2.52 -0.08 11.06
N ALA A 12 -2.26 0.72 12.11
CA ALA A 12 -1.35 0.35 13.20
C ALA A 12 -1.81 -0.91 13.95
N ALA A 13 -3.11 -1.20 13.96
CA ALA A 13 -3.67 -2.39 14.59
C ALA A 13 -3.58 -3.64 13.70
N LEU A 14 -3.38 -3.46 12.39
CA LEU A 14 -3.38 -4.53 11.38
C LEU A 14 -1.97 -4.93 10.94
N LEU A 15 -0.95 -4.16 11.32
CA LEU A 15 0.43 -4.35 10.90
C LEU A 15 1.33 -4.75 12.09
N PRO A 16 2.43 -5.49 11.83
CA PRO A 16 3.43 -5.78 12.85
C PRO A 16 4.05 -4.49 13.39
N ASP A 17 4.53 -4.55 14.64
CA ASP A 17 5.22 -3.43 15.29
C ASP A 17 6.65 -3.29 14.76
N GLU A 18 6.88 -2.23 13.97
CA GLU A 18 8.16 -1.93 13.32
C GLU A 18 8.50 -0.44 13.46
N PRO A 19 9.80 -0.10 13.42
CA PRO A 19 10.23 1.29 13.60
C PRO A 19 9.79 2.20 12.45
N ARG A 20 9.63 1.65 11.24
CA ARG A 20 9.31 2.42 10.02
C ARG A 20 8.45 1.60 9.07
N TYR A 21 7.61 2.34 8.33
CA TYR A 21 6.73 1.79 7.31
C TYR A 21 6.87 2.61 6.04
N TRP A 22 6.86 1.96 4.90
CA TRP A 22 6.78 2.64 3.62
C TRP A 22 5.34 3.03 3.34
N LEU A 23 5.11 4.33 3.19
CA LEU A 23 3.84 4.91 2.80
C LEU A 23 3.89 5.33 1.33
N ARG A 24 2.83 4.96 0.61
CA ARG A 24 2.52 5.47 -0.73
C ARG A 24 1.07 5.91 -0.79
N GLU A 25 0.88 7.15 -1.23
CA GLU A 25 -0.42 7.75 -1.48
C GLU A 25 -0.49 8.14 -2.96
N ILE A 26 -1.60 7.78 -3.61
CA ILE A 26 -1.83 8.03 -5.02
C ILE A 26 -3.27 8.48 -5.25
N ILE A 27 -3.49 9.16 -6.38
CA ILE A 27 -4.80 9.30 -6.98
C ILE A 27 -4.78 8.53 -8.29
N LEU A 28 -5.74 7.62 -8.46
CA LEU A 28 -5.95 6.89 -9.69
C LEU A 28 -7.00 7.64 -10.51
N ASN A 29 -6.59 8.09 -11.70
CA ASN A 29 -7.48 8.78 -12.62
C ASN A 29 -8.01 7.81 -13.68
N ALA A 30 -9.29 7.92 -14.01
CA ALA A 30 -9.86 7.33 -15.22
C ALA A 30 -10.18 8.47 -16.19
N ASP A 31 -9.67 8.38 -17.43
CA ASP A 31 -9.81 9.42 -18.46
C ASP A 31 -9.39 10.83 -18.01
N GLY A 32 -8.42 10.90 -17.10
CA GLY A 32 -7.92 12.17 -16.54
C GLY A 32 -8.71 12.68 -15.33
N GLU A 33 -9.82 12.04 -14.97
CA GLU A 33 -10.64 12.41 -13.82
C GLU A 33 -10.28 11.56 -12.59
N PRO A 34 -10.11 12.15 -11.39
CA PRO A 34 -9.74 11.42 -10.17
C PRO A 34 -10.89 10.54 -9.67
N TRP A 35 -10.69 9.22 -9.64
CA TRP A 35 -11.72 8.25 -9.26
C TRP A 35 -11.45 7.59 -7.91
N LEU A 36 -10.18 7.38 -7.56
CA LEU A 36 -9.81 6.62 -6.37
C LEU A 36 -8.57 7.21 -5.71
N ALA A 37 -8.68 7.51 -4.42
CA ALA A 37 -7.52 7.73 -3.57
C ALA A 37 -7.03 6.37 -3.05
N GLY A 38 -5.75 6.07 -3.29
CA GLY A 38 -5.11 4.86 -2.83
C GLY A 38 -4.07 5.18 -1.78
N ARG A 39 -4.18 4.57 -0.61
CA ARG A 39 -3.17 4.61 0.45
C ARG A 39 -2.65 3.20 0.68
N THR A 40 -1.34 3.03 0.62
CA THR A 40 -0.66 1.75 0.80
C THR A 40 0.42 1.92 1.86
N VAL A 41 0.36 1.10 2.90
CA VAL A 41 1.34 1.04 3.98
C VAL A 41 1.96 -0.35 3.97
N ALA A 42 3.29 -0.42 3.88
CA ALA A 42 4.04 -1.68 3.92
C ALA A 42 5.12 -1.59 5.01
N PRO A 43 5.22 -2.57 5.94
CA PRO A 43 6.34 -2.65 6.87
C PRO A 43 7.68 -2.77 6.14
N GLU A 44 8.75 -2.23 6.72
CA GLU A 44 10.09 -2.27 6.11
C GLU A 44 10.55 -3.73 5.90
N SER A 45 10.20 -4.63 6.82
CA SER A 45 10.48 -6.06 6.70
C SER A 45 9.89 -6.72 5.45
N THR A 46 8.76 -6.20 4.95
CA THR A 46 8.06 -6.74 3.77
C THR A 46 8.74 -6.31 2.47
N LEU A 47 9.56 -5.26 2.49
CA LEU A 47 10.21 -4.69 1.31
C LEU A 47 11.59 -5.31 1.09
N CYS A 48 11.64 -6.64 1.06
CA CYS A 48 12.84 -7.41 0.78
C CYS A 48 12.63 -8.29 -0.48
N GLY A 49 13.71 -8.70 -1.14
CA GLY A 49 13.58 -9.58 -2.31
C GLY A 49 12.78 -8.96 -3.47
N PRO A 50 11.90 -9.73 -4.15
CA PRO A 50 11.03 -9.24 -5.23
C PRO A 50 10.16 -8.05 -4.85
N GLU A 51 9.77 -7.93 -3.59
CA GLU A 51 8.86 -6.92 -3.04
C GLU A 51 9.49 -5.52 -2.97
N LEU A 52 10.83 -5.41 -3.12
CA LEU A 52 11.51 -4.12 -3.34
C LEU A 52 10.96 -3.36 -4.56
N ALA A 53 10.42 -4.08 -5.54
CA ALA A 53 9.78 -3.48 -6.70
C ALA A 53 8.58 -2.59 -6.32
N LEU A 54 7.92 -2.83 -5.18
CA LEU A 54 6.85 -1.97 -4.65
C LEU A 54 7.33 -0.53 -4.46
N GLN A 55 8.57 -0.35 -3.99
CA GLN A 55 9.16 0.98 -3.80
C GLN A 55 9.48 1.67 -5.13
N GLN A 56 9.73 0.90 -6.18
CA GLN A 56 10.12 1.37 -7.50
C GLN A 56 8.94 1.59 -8.46
N LEU A 57 7.70 1.37 -8.00
CA LEU A 57 6.52 1.45 -8.86
C LEU A 57 6.34 2.82 -9.52
N GLY A 58 6.76 3.91 -8.88
CA GLY A 58 6.62 5.26 -9.41
C GLY A 58 5.16 5.56 -9.79
N GLN A 59 4.91 5.79 -11.08
CA GLN A 59 3.57 6.04 -11.62
C GLN A 59 2.82 4.75 -12.03
N THR A 60 3.45 3.59 -11.93
CA THR A 60 2.79 2.31 -12.23
C THR A 60 1.79 1.98 -11.13
N PRO A 61 0.52 1.64 -11.47
CA PRO A 61 -0.49 1.28 -10.49
C PRO A 61 -0.12 -0.03 -9.79
N LEU A 62 -0.35 -0.06 -8.48
CA LEU A 62 0.02 -1.18 -7.61
C LEU A 62 -0.55 -2.53 -8.10
N GLY A 63 -1.81 -2.53 -8.55
CA GLY A 63 -2.47 -3.75 -9.04
C GLY A 63 -1.69 -4.45 -10.15
N ARG A 64 -1.01 -3.71 -11.04
CA ARG A 64 -0.21 -4.33 -12.11
C ARG A 64 0.90 -5.21 -11.57
N TYR A 65 1.51 -4.82 -10.45
CA TYR A 65 2.53 -5.61 -9.78
C TYR A 65 1.90 -6.79 -9.02
N LEU A 66 0.86 -6.51 -8.22
CA LEU A 66 0.18 -7.53 -7.42
C LEU A 66 -0.37 -8.69 -8.27
N PHE A 67 -0.94 -8.39 -9.43
CA PHE A 67 -1.54 -9.41 -10.32
C PHE A 67 -0.54 -10.14 -11.23
N THR A 68 0.75 -9.77 -11.17
CA THR A 68 1.82 -10.52 -11.86
C THR A 68 2.49 -11.55 -10.97
N SER A 69 2.33 -11.44 -9.64
CA SER A 69 2.84 -12.40 -8.68
C SER A 69 1.77 -13.43 -8.33
N SER A 70 2.05 -14.72 -8.56
CA SER A 70 1.12 -15.82 -8.31
C SER A 70 1.03 -16.25 -6.84
N THR A 71 1.81 -15.64 -5.94
CA THR A 71 1.87 -15.99 -4.51
C THR A 71 1.11 -15.04 -3.60
N LEU A 72 0.50 -13.98 -4.14
CA LEU A 72 -0.21 -13.00 -3.34
C LEU A 72 -1.48 -13.61 -2.74
N THR A 73 -1.61 -13.52 -1.42
CA THR A 73 -2.82 -13.90 -0.69
C THR A 73 -3.43 -12.66 -0.05
N ARG A 74 -4.73 -12.71 0.22
CA ARG A 74 -5.47 -11.64 0.89
C ARG A 74 -6.08 -12.22 2.16
N ASP A 75 -5.68 -11.67 3.30
CA ASP A 75 -6.20 -12.11 4.59
C ASP A 75 -7.67 -11.73 4.76
N PHE A 76 -8.01 -10.45 4.53
CA PHE A 76 -9.38 -9.96 4.66
C PHE A 76 -9.64 -8.72 3.78
N ILE A 77 -10.90 -8.31 3.70
CA ILE A 77 -11.34 -7.04 3.10
C ILE A 77 -12.43 -6.43 3.97
N GLU A 78 -12.22 -5.20 4.40
CA GLU A 78 -13.21 -4.43 5.16
C GLU A 78 -13.83 -3.37 4.25
N ILE A 79 -15.16 -3.22 4.33
CA ILE A 79 -15.89 -2.23 3.54
C ILE A 79 -16.24 -1.06 4.46
N GLY A 80 -15.62 0.08 4.21
CA GLY A 80 -15.99 1.35 4.82
C GLY A 80 -16.97 2.13 3.94
N ARG A 81 -17.65 3.10 4.55
CA ARG A 81 -18.32 4.19 3.82
C ARG A 81 -17.96 5.51 4.47
N ASP A 82 -17.80 6.54 3.67
CA ASP A 82 -17.94 7.90 4.17
C ASP A 82 -19.43 8.19 4.43
N ALA A 83 -19.74 8.96 5.46
CA ALA A 83 -21.12 9.21 5.91
C ALA A 83 -21.80 10.33 5.11
#